data_AF-A0A8I3A5L4-F1
#
_entry.id   AF-A0A8I3A5L4-F1
#
_cell.length_a   1.000
_cell.length_b   1.000
_cell.length_c   1.000
_cell.angle_alpha   90.00
_cell.angle_beta   90.00
_cell.angle_gamma   90.00
#
_symmetry.space_group_name_H-M   'P 1'
#
loop_
_entity.id
_entity.type
_entity.pdbx_description
1 polymer ?
#
loop_
_entity_poly.entity_id
_entity_poly.type
_entity_poly.pdbx_seq_one_letter_code
_entity_poly.pdbx_strand_id
1 'polypeptide(L)'
;MFHMYTLLIGAYLLLVSASVYPTQPVQATVWSADQPMLVSWIEDWKYPVLSEMGPLDISLWCDTDTYLVQLASDVDPTTKTRQVTVPGWVLKQRSK
;
A
#
# COMPACT_ATOMS: atom_id res chain seq x y z
N MET A 1 -47.15 25.36 18.69
CA MET A 1 -47.29 24.35 17.64
C MET A 1 -46.74 24.96 16.37
N PHE A 2 -45.61 24.46 15.83
CA PHE A 2 -45.27 24.37 14.40
C PHE A 2 -43.81 23.88 14.26
N HIS A 3 -43.75 22.57 14.07
CA HIS A 3 -42.74 21.63 13.56
C HIS A 3 -41.33 22.13 13.19
N MET A 4 -40.38 21.53 13.89
CA MET A 4 -38.94 21.43 13.61
C MET A 4 -38.73 20.53 12.37
N TYR A 5 -38.22 21.09 11.27
CA TYR A 5 -37.81 20.33 10.10
C TYR A 5 -36.33 19.94 10.23
N THR A 6 -36.07 18.68 10.56
CA THR A 6 -34.71 18.12 10.55
C THR A 6 -34.32 17.83 9.10
N LEU A 7 -33.37 18.60 8.56
CA LEU A 7 -32.85 18.44 7.21
C LEU A 7 -31.79 17.32 7.22
N LEU A 8 -32.17 16.13 6.76
CA LEU A 8 -31.25 15.01 6.53
C LEU A 8 -30.44 15.31 5.26
N ILE A 9 -29.29 15.97 5.42
CA ILE A 9 -28.29 16.10 4.35
C ILE A 9 -27.58 14.74 4.25
N GLY A 10 -27.96 13.94 3.26
CA GLY A 10 -27.26 12.71 2.93
C GLY A 10 -25.88 13.02 2.35
N ALA A 11 -24.81 12.68 3.07
CA ALA A 11 -23.45 12.77 2.55
C ALA A 11 -23.25 11.71 1.46
N TYR A 12 -23.15 12.14 0.20
CA TYR A 12 -22.68 11.29 -0.89
C TYR A 12 -21.17 11.10 -0.73
N LEU A 13 -20.77 10.02 -0.06
CA LEU A 13 -19.38 9.58 -0.06
C LEU A 13 -19.07 9.02 -1.46
N LEU A 14 -18.32 9.77 -2.26
CA LEU A 14 -17.75 9.26 -3.51
C LEU A 14 -16.72 8.20 -3.15
N LEU A 15 -17.07 6.93 -3.35
CA LEU A 15 -16.12 5.83 -3.26
C LEU A 15 -15.12 5.99 -4.40
N VAL A 16 -13.86 6.24 -4.06
CA VAL A 16 -12.76 6.35 -5.02
C VAL A 16 -11.92 5.08 -4.97
N SER A 17 -11.51 4.58 -6.13
CA SER A 17 -10.63 3.41 -6.25
C SER A 17 -9.22 3.88 -6.57
N ALA A 18 -8.31 3.80 -5.60
CA ALA A 18 -6.90 4.13 -5.79
C ALA A 18 -6.08 2.89 -6.09
N SER A 19 -5.16 2.97 -7.06
CA SER A 19 -4.24 1.88 -7.38
C SER A 19 -2.84 2.41 -7.61
N VAL A 20 -1.85 1.69 -7.09
CA VAL A 20 -0.44 1.88 -7.40
C VAL A 20 -0.01 0.80 -8.39
N TYR A 21 0.95 1.11 -9.27
CA TYR A 21 1.50 0.16 -10.24
C TYR A 21 2.96 -0.18 -9.90
N PRO A 22 3.22 -1.27 -9.16
CA PRO A 22 4.56 -1.68 -8.82
C PRO A 22 5.40 -2.00 -10.05
N THR A 23 6.65 -1.57 -10.04
CA THR A 23 7.67 -1.88 -11.05
C THR A 23 8.83 -2.68 -10.49
N GLN A 24 9.07 -2.63 -9.18
CA GLN A 24 9.96 -3.53 -8.45
C GLN A 24 9.39 -3.83 -7.05
N PRO A 25 9.47 -5.08 -6.56
CA PRO A 25 10.05 -6.26 -7.22
C PRO A 25 9.18 -6.79 -8.37
N VAL A 26 9.79 -7.51 -9.32
CA VAL A 26 9.09 -8.30 -10.36
C VAL A 26 9.21 -9.79 -10.04
N GLN A 27 8.54 -10.65 -10.82
CA GLN A 27 8.49 -12.10 -10.57
C GLN A 27 9.88 -12.76 -10.40
N ALA A 28 10.89 -12.31 -11.14
CA ALA A 28 12.25 -12.85 -11.09
C ALA A 28 13.16 -12.19 -10.04
N THR A 29 12.66 -11.20 -9.30
CA THR A 29 13.45 -10.49 -8.28
C THR A 29 13.69 -11.39 -7.07
N VAL A 30 14.96 -11.50 -6.67
CA VAL A 30 15.37 -12.16 -5.43
C VAL A 30 16.02 -11.12 -4.53
N TRP A 31 15.58 -11.04 -3.28
CA TRP A 31 16.17 -10.17 -2.26
C TRP A 31 16.97 -10.98 -1.25
N SER A 32 18.07 -10.40 -0.78
CA SER A 32 18.77 -10.90 0.40
C SER A 32 18.13 -10.27 1.64
N ALA A 33 17.76 -11.10 2.61
CA ALA A 33 17.25 -10.61 3.88
C ALA A 33 18.31 -9.79 4.63
N ASP A 34 17.84 -8.92 5.53
CA ASP A 34 18.64 -8.00 6.34
C ASP A 34 19.49 -7.02 5.50
N GLN A 35 19.18 -6.87 4.21
CA GLN A 35 19.77 -5.89 3.31
C GLN A 35 18.72 -4.88 2.84
N PRO A 36 19.10 -3.61 2.64
CA PRO A 36 18.22 -2.59 2.11
C PRO A 36 17.94 -2.82 0.62
N MET A 37 16.67 -2.99 0.26
CA MET A 37 16.20 -3.22 -1.10
C MET A 37 15.27 -2.09 -1.54
N LEU A 38 15.19 -1.84 -2.85
CA LEU A 38 14.32 -0.82 -3.40
C LEU A 38 12.98 -1.43 -3.86
N VAL A 39 11.88 -0.83 -3.40
CA VAL A 39 10.56 -0.98 -3.99
C VAL A 39 10.30 0.24 -4.85
N SER A 40 9.73 0.05 -6.04
CA SER A 40 9.38 1.15 -6.92
C SER A 40 8.04 0.92 -7.59
N TRP A 41 7.39 2.02 -7.95
CA TRP A 41 6.11 2.03 -8.65
C TRP A 41 6.03 3.23 -9.59
N ILE A 42 5.02 3.20 -10.46
CA ILE A 42 4.71 4.30 -11.37
C ILE A 42 3.28 4.78 -11.19
N GLU A 43 3.04 5.95 -11.74
CA GLU A 43 1.72 6.55 -11.87
C GLU A 43 1.13 6.21 -13.23
N ASP A 44 -0.10 5.71 -13.26
CA ASP A 44 -0.82 5.39 -14.49
C ASP A 44 -1.77 6.51 -14.94
N TRP A 45 -1.78 7.63 -14.20
CA TRP A 45 -2.61 8.81 -14.42
C TRP A 45 -4.12 8.59 -14.33
N LYS A 46 -4.58 7.45 -13.78
CA LYS A 46 -6.00 7.26 -13.48
C LYS A 46 -6.34 7.91 -12.15
N TYR A 47 -7.52 8.52 -12.07
CA TYR A 47 -7.99 9.14 -10.83
C TYR A 47 -8.33 8.06 -9.79
N PRO A 48 -7.91 8.22 -8.52
CA PRO A 48 -7.10 9.32 -7.98
C PRO A 48 -5.63 9.14 -8.37
N VAL A 49 -5.03 10.23 -8.85
CA VAL A 49 -3.59 10.29 -9.09
C VAL A 49 -2.83 10.21 -7.76
N LEU A 50 -1.53 9.89 -7.77
CA LEU A 50 -0.77 9.64 -6.54
C LEU A 50 -0.81 10.84 -5.58
N SER A 51 -0.87 12.08 -6.09
CA SER A 51 -0.96 13.30 -5.26
C SER A 51 -2.29 13.46 -4.52
N GLU A 52 -3.33 12.75 -4.94
CA GLU A 52 -4.66 12.73 -4.31
C GLU A 52 -4.86 11.49 -3.43
N MET A 53 -3.88 10.58 -3.38
CA MET A 53 -3.91 9.39 -2.56
C MET A 53 -3.49 9.69 -1.12
N GLY A 54 -4.05 8.93 -0.18
CA GLY A 54 -3.51 8.84 1.18
C GLY A 54 -2.16 8.08 1.20
N PRO A 55 -1.53 8.01 2.38
CA PRO A 55 -0.28 7.27 2.55
C PRO A 55 -0.43 5.78 2.24
N LEU A 56 0.68 5.16 1.84
CA LEU A 56 0.78 3.74 1.53
C LEU A 56 1.46 2.96 2.67
N ASP A 57 1.03 1.72 2.87
CA ASP A 57 1.77 0.72 3.63
C ASP A 57 2.37 -0.33 2.68
N ILE A 58 3.61 -0.73 2.94
CA ILE A 58 4.29 -1.80 2.19
C ILE A 58 4.41 -3.01 3.10
N SER A 59 3.71 -4.08 2.76
CA SER A 59 3.70 -5.34 3.53
C SER A 59 4.17 -6.50 2.68
N LEU A 60 4.83 -7.45 3.32
CA LEU A 60 5.28 -8.70 2.73
C LEU A 60 4.28 -9.81 3.06
N TRP A 61 3.90 -10.55 2.01
CA TRP A 61 2.97 -11.67 2.07
C TRP A 61 3.63 -12.91 1.47
N CYS A 62 3.26 -14.08 1.98
CA CYS A 62 3.54 -15.38 1.36
C CYS A 62 2.31 -15.81 0.58
N ASP A 63 2.54 -16.25 -0.65
CA ASP A 63 1.49 -16.68 -1.58
C ASP A 63 0.42 -15.59 -1.74
N THR A 64 -0.87 -15.90 -1.55
CA THR A 64 -1.96 -14.94 -1.76
C THR A 64 -2.60 -14.41 -0.49
N ASP A 65 -2.36 -15.01 0.67
CA ASP A 65 -3.18 -14.77 1.87
C ASP A 65 -2.42 -14.77 3.20
N THR A 66 -1.14 -15.13 3.23
CA THR A 66 -0.39 -15.24 4.47
C THR A 66 0.45 -13.99 4.71
N TYR A 67 -0.01 -13.11 5.59
CA TYR A 67 0.76 -11.94 6.00
C TYR A 67 2.03 -12.35 6.76
N LEU A 68 3.17 -11.76 6.41
CA LEU A 68 4.45 -12.00 7.10
C LEU A 68 4.86 -10.81 7.97
N VAL A 69 4.96 -9.62 7.38
CA VAL A 69 5.48 -8.42 8.06
C VAL A 69 5.16 -7.14 7.30
N GLN A 70 5.02 -6.02 8.02
CA GLN A 70 4.99 -4.68 7.45
C GLN A 70 6.43 -4.15 7.33
N LEU A 71 6.83 -3.80 6.11
CA LEU A 71 8.18 -3.32 5.78
C LEU A 71 8.30 -1.80 5.85
N ALA A 72 7.22 -1.08 5.55
CA ALA A 72 7.13 0.37 5.70
C ALA A 72 5.68 0.78 5.91
N SER A 73 5.48 1.90 6.57
CA SER A 73 4.19 2.56 6.73
C SER A 73 4.30 4.04 6.50
N ASP A 74 3.14 4.68 6.29
CA ASP A 74 3.02 6.13 6.09
C ASP A 74 3.92 6.62 4.94
N VAL A 75 3.99 5.83 3.86
CA VAL A 75 4.83 6.14 2.71
C VAL A 75 4.07 7.08 1.79
N ASP A 76 4.66 8.23 1.50
CA ASP A 76 4.16 9.16 0.48
C ASP A 76 4.17 8.47 -0.91
N PRO A 77 3.01 8.26 -1.55
CA PRO A 77 2.93 7.60 -2.86
C PRO A 77 3.67 8.36 -3.96
N THR A 78 3.86 9.67 -3.82
CA THR A 78 4.47 10.51 -4.86
C THR A 78 5.98 10.32 -4.98
N THR A 79 6.64 9.70 -3.99
CA THR A 79 8.09 9.41 -4.03
C THR A 79 8.45 8.35 -5.07
N LYS A 80 7.47 7.55 -5.53
CA LYS A 80 7.58 6.49 -6.55
C LYS A 80 8.57 5.37 -6.20
N THR A 81 9.22 5.48 -5.05
CA THR A 81 10.26 4.57 -4.56
C THR A 81 10.30 4.56 -3.03
N ARG A 82 10.69 3.43 -2.45
CA ARG A 82 10.96 3.29 -1.01
C ARG A 82 11.99 2.20 -0.78
N GLN A 83 13.00 2.51 0.05
CA GLN A 83 13.91 1.50 0.56
C GLN A 83 13.25 0.73 1.71
N VAL A 84 13.33 -0.59 1.67
CA VAL A 84 12.79 -1.51 2.67
C VAL A 84 13.80 -2.59 3.02
N THR A 85 13.68 -3.19 4.20
CA THR A 85 14.52 -4.32 4.61
C THR A 85 13.63 -5.48 5.03
N VAL A 86 13.74 -6.62 4.34
CA VAL A 86 13.08 -7.85 4.76
C VAL A 86 13.88 -8.46 5.90
N PRO A 87 13.30 -8.63 7.10
CA PRO A 87 14.06 -9.15 8.22
C PRO A 87 14.29 -10.66 8.09
N GLY A 88 15.49 -11.13 8.44
CA GLY A 88 15.90 -12.53 8.27
C GLY A 88 15.05 -13.56 9.03
N TRP A 89 14.33 -13.15 10.07
CA TRP A 89 13.44 -14.06 10.81
C TRP A 89 12.24 -14.51 9.97
N VAL A 90 11.80 -13.74 8.96
CA VAL A 90 10.67 -14.12 8.08
C VAL A 90 11.00 -15.40 7.31
N LEU A 91 12.27 -15.61 6.92
CA LEU A 91 12.69 -16.80 6.17
C LEU A 91 12.51 -18.09 6.97
N LYS A 92 12.56 -18.02 8.31
CA LYS A 92 12.41 -19.19 9.19
C LYS A 92 10.95 -19.65 9.30
N GLN A 93 10.00 -18.75 9.05
CA GLN A 93 8.57 -19.09 9.08
C GLN A 93 8.15 -20.01 7.93
N ARG A 94 8.92 -20.07 6.84
CA ARG A 94 8.69 -20.97 5.69
C ARG A 94 9.19 -22.41 5.88
N SER A 95 9.94 -22.71 6.93
CA SER A 95 10.62 -24.01 7.12
C SER A 95 9.82 -25.02 7.97
N LYS A 96 8.53 -24.79 8.19
CA LYS A 96 7.63 -25.72 8.89
C LYS A 96 6.47 -26.08 7.97
#